data_AF-A0A9P6NKD3-F1
#
_entry.id   AF-A0A9P6NKD3-F1
#
_cell.length_a   1.000
_cell.length_b   1.000
_cell.length_c   1.000
_cell.angle_alpha   90.00
_cell.angle_beta   90.00
_cell.angle_gamma   90.00
#
_symmetry.space_group_name_H-M   'P 1'
#
loop_
_entity.id
_entity.type
_entity.pdbx_description
1 polymer ?
#
loop_
_entity_poly.entity_id
_entity_poly.type
_entity_poly.pdbx_seq_one_letter_code
_entity_poly.pdbx_strand_id
1 'polypeptide(L)'
;MAQQNPNQLLAFSKIQQAIHEDDLWLAAWMMAKFIQKSGYKLMKEQLQWLESEHAQRSTQAHNACLALETIAQHDAREDFANWFDNGTPYQVIMANSWKKHTQGSTALHLQKTIVIYSQATGYLKEIISMAN
;
A
#
# COMPACT_ATOMS: atom_id res chain seq x y z
N MET A 1 4.46 -33.36 -16.05
CA MET A 1 5.07 -32.18 -15.41
C MET A 1 5.90 -31.47 -16.46
N ALA A 2 5.47 -30.31 -16.96
CA ALA A 2 6.25 -29.56 -17.93
C ALA A 2 7.55 -29.10 -17.25
N GLN A 3 8.70 -29.42 -17.86
CA GLN A 3 10.01 -28.97 -17.37
C GLN A 3 10.00 -27.44 -17.25
N GLN A 4 10.11 -26.93 -16.03
CA GLN A 4 10.22 -25.48 -15.79
C GLN A 4 11.50 -24.97 -16.44
N ASN A 5 11.38 -23.96 -17.31
CA ASN A 5 12.54 -23.33 -17.91
C ASN A 5 13.31 -22.57 -16.80
N PRO A 6 14.56 -22.95 -16.47
CA PRO A 6 15.31 -22.32 -15.39
C PRO A 6 15.50 -20.81 -15.61
N ASN A 7 15.54 -20.35 -16.86
CA ASN A 7 15.63 -18.93 -17.19
C ASN A 7 14.35 -18.17 -16.87
N GLN A 8 13.18 -18.82 -17.02
CA GLN A 8 11.90 -18.22 -16.66
C GLN A 8 11.77 -18.08 -15.15
N LEU A 9 12.17 -19.10 -14.39
CA LEU A 9 12.18 -19.06 -12.92
C LEU A 9 13.08 -17.92 -12.42
N LEU A 10 14.28 -17.80 -12.97
CA LEU A 10 15.22 -16.74 -12.63
C LEU A 10 14.71 -15.34 -13.03
N ALA A 11 14.01 -15.22 -14.16
CA ALA A 11 13.44 -13.95 -14.57
C ALA A 11 12.31 -13.52 -13.63
N PHE A 12 11.46 -14.46 -13.21
CA PHE A 12 10.38 -14.18 -12.28
C PHE A 12 10.89 -13.87 -10.86
N SER A 13 11.93 -14.55 -10.38
CA SER A 13 12.48 -14.26 -9.04
C SER A 13 13.01 -12.83 -8.91
N LYS A 14 13.50 -12.24 -10.01
CA LYS A 14 13.87 -10.81 -10.05
C LYS A 14 12.66 -9.87 -9.94
N ILE A 15 11.53 -10.24 -10.53
CA ILE A 15 10.27 -9.51 -10.37
C ILE A 15 9.82 -9.58 -8.91
N GLN A 16 9.89 -10.77 -8.30
CA GLN A 16 9.54 -10.95 -6.88
C GLN A 16 10.43 -10.10 -5.98
N GLN A 17 11.75 -10.08 -6.25
CA GLN A 17 12.70 -9.26 -5.50
C GLN A 17 12.36 -7.77 -5.62
N ALA A 18 12.11 -7.26 -6.83
CA ALA A 18 11.74 -5.86 -7.03
C ALA A 18 10.44 -5.48 -6.30
N ILE A 19 9.44 -6.38 -6.27
CA ILE A 19 8.21 -6.18 -5.48
C ILE A 19 8.49 -6.17 -3.98
N HIS A 20 9.37 -7.04 -3.50
CA HIS A 20 9.74 -7.10 -2.09
C HIS A 20 10.51 -5.85 -1.63
N GLU A 21 11.34 -5.30 -2.50
CA GLU A 21 12.11 -4.07 -2.29
C GLU A 21 11.28 -2.79 -2.51
N ASP A 22 9.98 -2.92 -2.80
CA ASP A 22 9.07 -1.82 -3.15
C ASP A 22 9.46 -1.01 -4.39
N ASP A 23 10.33 -1.55 -5.25
CA ASP A 23 10.64 -1.00 -6.58
C ASP A 23 9.63 -1.51 -7.63
N LEU A 24 8.40 -1.01 -7.52
CA LEU A 24 7.29 -1.47 -8.34
C LEU A 24 7.40 -1.03 -9.80
N TRP A 25 8.13 0.06 -10.08
CA TRP A 25 8.41 0.47 -11.44
C TRP A 25 9.37 -0.51 -12.12
N LEU A 26 10.44 -0.90 -11.43
CA LEU A 26 11.34 -1.94 -11.91
C LEU A 26 10.61 -3.27 -12.09
N ALA A 27 9.76 -3.65 -11.13
CA ALA A 27 8.94 -4.86 -11.23
C ALA A 27 8.04 -4.84 -12.47
N ALA A 28 7.36 -3.73 -12.74
CA ALA A 28 6.52 -3.57 -13.92
C ALA A 28 7.32 -3.66 -15.23
N TRP A 29 8.48 -3.00 -15.29
CA TRP A 29 9.38 -3.10 -16.45
C TRP A 29 9.89 -4.53 -16.67
N MET A 30 10.28 -5.22 -15.59
CA MET A 30 10.71 -6.61 -15.64
C MET A 30 9.58 -7.54 -16.09
N MET A 31 8.35 -7.31 -15.62
CA MET A 31 7.17 -8.08 -16.07
C MET A 31 6.89 -7.85 -17.56
N ALA A 32 6.92 -6.61 -18.03
CA ALA A 32 6.75 -6.31 -19.46
C ALA A 32 7.82 -7.03 -20.30
N LYS A 33 9.08 -7.04 -19.84
CA LYS A 33 10.16 -7.79 -20.50
C LYS A 33 9.91 -9.31 -20.47
N PHE A 34 9.48 -9.84 -19.33
CA PHE A 34 9.17 -11.27 -19.15
C PHE A 34 8.14 -11.75 -20.16
N ILE A 35 7.06 -10.99 -20.36
CA ILE A 35 5.95 -11.36 -21.24
C ILE A 35 6.28 -11.03 -22.70
N GLN A 36 6.61 -9.78 -23.00
CA GLN A 36 6.70 -9.28 -24.38
C GLN A 36 8.00 -9.68 -25.07
N LYS A 37 9.14 -9.63 -24.36
CA LYS A 37 10.45 -9.91 -24.98
C LYS A 37 10.82 -11.38 -24.91
N SER A 38 10.52 -12.04 -23.79
CA SER A 38 10.87 -13.45 -23.60
C SER A 38 9.74 -14.42 -23.99
N GLY A 39 8.51 -13.92 -24.21
CA GLY A 39 7.36 -14.76 -24.55
C GLY A 39 6.93 -15.69 -23.42
N TYR A 40 7.35 -15.41 -22.18
CA TYR A 40 7.01 -16.25 -21.04
C TYR A 40 5.58 -16.00 -20.59
N LYS A 41 4.92 -17.06 -20.12
CA LYS A 41 3.59 -17.01 -19.52
C LYS A 41 3.72 -17.24 -18.02
N LEU A 42 2.93 -16.52 -17.23
CA LEU A 42 2.87 -16.79 -15.79
C LEU A 42 2.36 -18.21 -15.54
N MET A 43 3.06 -18.91 -14.66
CA MET A 43 2.56 -20.15 -14.09
C MET A 43 1.47 -19.83 -13.05
N LYS A 44 0.63 -20.82 -12.76
CA LYS A 44 -0.45 -20.66 -11.78
C LYS A 44 0.07 -20.22 -10.42
N GLU A 45 1.17 -20.80 -9.97
CA GLU A 45 1.80 -20.49 -8.67
C GLU A 45 2.36 -19.06 -8.65
N GLN A 46 2.88 -18.58 -9.78
CA GLN A 46 3.41 -17.22 -9.92
C GLN A 46 2.28 -16.19 -9.88
N LEU A 47 1.17 -16.47 -10.56
CA LEU A 47 -0.03 -15.64 -10.52
C LEU A 47 -0.62 -15.59 -9.11
N GLN A 48 -0.78 -16.76 -8.46
CA GLN A 48 -1.26 -16.84 -7.07
C GLN A 48 -0.39 -16.05 -6.10
N TRP A 49 0.94 -16.08 -6.29
CA TRP A 49 1.85 -15.28 -5.49
C TRP A 49 1.63 -13.77 -5.68
N LEU A 50 1.48 -13.29 -6.94
CA LEU A 50 1.19 -11.88 -7.22
C LEU A 50 -0.16 -11.44 -6.65
N GLU A 51 -1.19 -12.29 -6.75
CA GLU A 51 -2.52 -12.03 -6.17
C GLU A 51 -2.46 -11.94 -4.65
N SER A 52 -1.65 -12.78 -4.00
CA SER A 52 -1.42 -12.72 -2.56
C SER A 52 -0.72 -11.42 -2.14
N GLU A 53 0.31 -10.99 -2.87
CA GLU A 53 0.97 -9.70 -2.63
C GLU A 53 -0.02 -8.55 -2.79
N HIS A 54 -0.81 -8.55 -3.87
CA HIS A 54 -1.84 -7.53 -4.09
C HIS A 54 -2.86 -7.49 -2.94
N ALA A 55 -3.34 -8.65 -2.47
CA ALA A 55 -4.28 -8.74 -1.35
C ALA A 55 -3.67 -8.23 -0.03
N GLN A 56 -2.41 -8.57 0.24
CA GLN A 56 -1.69 -8.10 1.42
C GLN A 56 -1.56 -6.57 1.43
N ARG A 57 -1.08 -5.98 0.32
CA ARG A 57 -0.92 -4.53 0.19
C ARG A 57 -2.27 -3.81 0.29
N SER A 58 -3.33 -4.39 -0.28
CA SER A 58 -4.71 -3.89 -0.16
C SER A 58 -5.19 -3.87 1.29
N THR A 59 -4.91 -4.94 2.03
CA THR A 59 -5.24 -5.03 3.46
C THR A 59 -4.49 -3.99 4.27
N GLN A 60 -3.21 -3.74 3.96
CA GLN A 60 -2.43 -2.71 4.65
C GLN A 60 -2.96 -1.30 4.39
N ALA A 61 -3.32 -0.96 3.15
CA ALA A 61 -3.97 0.30 2.83
C ALA A 61 -5.30 0.47 3.58
N HIS A 62 -6.14 -0.56 3.58
CA HIS A 62 -7.43 -0.56 4.28
C HIS A 62 -7.27 -0.36 5.79
N ASN A 63 -6.38 -1.11 6.42
CA ASN A 63 -6.12 -1.01 7.86
C ASN A 63 -5.58 0.38 8.24
N ALA A 64 -4.75 1.00 7.37
CA ALA A 64 -4.27 2.36 7.61
C ALA A 64 -5.40 3.40 7.52
N CYS A 65 -6.36 3.24 6.61
CA CYS A 65 -7.56 4.08 6.57
C CYS A 65 -8.38 3.95 7.86
N LEU A 66 -8.66 2.72 8.31
CA LEU A 66 -9.41 2.48 9.55
C LEU A 66 -8.71 3.06 10.79
N ALA A 67 -7.39 2.91 10.86
CA ALA A 67 -6.60 3.48 11.95
C ALA A 67 -6.63 5.01 11.94
N LEU A 68 -6.54 5.63 10.76
CA LEU A 68 -6.62 7.09 10.62
C LEU A 68 -7.99 7.61 11.04
N GLU A 69 -9.06 6.93 10.63
CA GLU A 69 -10.42 7.25 11.06
C GLU A 69 -10.58 7.13 12.58
N THR A 70 -10.09 6.02 13.17
CA THR A 70 -10.17 5.78 14.62
C THR A 70 -9.49 6.90 15.41
N ILE A 71 -8.30 7.33 14.97
CA ILE A 71 -7.56 8.41 15.63
C ILE A 71 -8.30 9.74 15.46
N ALA A 72 -8.80 10.04 14.26
CA ALA A 72 -9.56 11.28 14.03
C ALA A 72 -10.83 11.34 14.91
N GLN A 73 -11.54 10.22 15.09
CA GLN A 73 -12.70 10.13 15.98
C GLN A 73 -12.31 10.31 17.45
N HIS A 74 -11.19 9.72 17.86
CA HIS A 74 -10.66 9.88 19.21
C HIS A 74 -10.25 11.33 19.49
N ASP A 75 -9.48 11.95 18.59
CA ASP A 75 -9.06 13.35 18.71
C ASP A 75 -10.27 14.29 18.74
N ALA A 76 -11.28 14.05 17.89
CA ALA A 76 -12.52 14.81 17.95
C ALA A 76 -13.22 14.69 19.32
N ARG A 77 -13.28 13.48 19.90
CA ARG A 77 -13.86 13.29 21.24
C ARG A 77 -13.07 14.06 22.31
N GLU A 78 -11.75 14.03 22.26
CA GLU A 78 -10.90 14.80 23.19
C GLU A 78 -11.12 16.31 23.03
N ASP A 79 -11.21 16.79 21.78
CA ASP A 79 -11.47 18.20 21.49
C ASP A 79 -12.81 18.65 22.07
N PHE A 80 -13.85 17.83 21.92
CA PHE A 80 -15.16 18.10 22.51
C PHE A 80 -15.13 18.09 24.03
N ALA A 81 -14.48 17.12 24.67
CA ALA A 81 -14.35 17.09 26.12
C ALA A 81 -13.58 18.32 26.64
N ASN A 82 -12.50 18.71 25.97
CA ASN A 82 -11.72 19.88 26.36
C ASN A 82 -12.49 21.19 26.17
N TRP A 83 -13.28 21.30 25.10
CA TRP A 83 -14.11 22.48 24.86
C TRP A 83 -15.30 22.56 25.82
N PHE A 84 -16.10 21.49 25.89
CA PHE A 84 -17.39 21.49 26.57
C PHE A 84 -17.25 21.25 28.08
N ASP A 85 -16.47 20.26 28.49
CA ASP A 85 -16.35 19.89 29.91
C ASP A 85 -15.31 20.76 30.63
N ASN A 86 -14.17 21.03 29.96
CA ASN A 86 -13.05 21.77 30.57
C ASN A 86 -13.06 23.27 30.26
N GLY A 87 -13.99 23.75 29.42
CA GLY A 87 -14.13 25.16 29.07
C GLY A 87 -12.96 25.75 28.28
N THR A 88 -12.18 24.92 27.58
CA THR A 88 -11.04 25.38 26.77
C THR A 88 -11.54 26.28 25.63
N PRO A 89 -10.94 27.46 25.40
CA PRO A 89 -11.38 28.35 24.34
C PRO A 89 -11.31 27.71 22.94
N TYR A 90 -12.33 27.97 22.12
CA TYR A 90 -12.45 27.42 20.77
C TYR A 90 -11.19 27.64 19.91
N GLN A 91 -10.57 28.83 19.95
CA GLN A 91 -9.38 29.10 19.13
C GLN A 91 -8.21 28.17 19.49
N VAL A 92 -8.09 27.79 20.76
CA VAL A 92 -7.04 26.87 21.24
C VAL A 92 -7.31 25.45 20.75
N ILE A 93 -8.57 24.98 20.86
CA ILE A 93 -8.99 23.67 20.34
C ILE A 93 -8.74 23.58 18.84
N MET A 94 -9.21 24.56 18.08
CA MET A 94 -9.05 24.60 16.62
C MET A 94 -7.57 24.53 16.21
N ALA A 95 -6.70 25.32 16.85
CA ALA A 95 -5.28 25.34 16.53
C ALA A 95 -4.60 24.01 16.86
N ASN A 96 -4.92 23.43 18.02
CA ASN A 96 -4.33 22.16 18.47
C ASN A 96 -4.82 20.97 17.62
N SER A 97 -6.11 20.91 17.33
CA SER A 97 -6.73 19.89 16.49
C SER A 97 -6.12 19.90 15.08
N TRP A 98 -6.04 21.09 14.46
CA TRP A 98 -5.38 21.24 13.16
C TRP A 98 -3.93 20.77 13.18
N LYS A 99 -3.17 21.13 14.21
CA LYS A 99 -1.78 20.71 14.37
C LYS A 99 -1.66 19.19 14.51
N LYS A 100 -2.49 18.54 15.33
CA LYS A 100 -2.52 17.07 15.45
C LYS A 100 -2.77 16.40 14.10
N HIS A 101 -3.72 16.89 13.32
CA HIS A 101 -4.12 16.25 12.07
C HIS A 101 -3.16 16.49 10.90
N THR A 102 -2.47 17.63 10.88
CA THR A 102 -1.57 18.02 9.78
C THR A 102 -0.09 17.81 10.09
N GLN A 103 0.29 17.77 11.36
CA GLN A 103 1.69 17.70 11.80
C GLN A 103 1.92 16.57 12.80
N GLY A 104 0.87 15.91 13.30
CA GLY A 104 0.99 14.77 14.19
C GLY A 104 1.68 13.60 13.48
N SER A 105 2.71 13.05 14.12
CA SER A 105 3.52 11.96 13.56
C SER A 105 2.68 10.76 13.16
N THR A 106 1.69 10.38 13.98
CA THR A 106 0.82 9.22 13.72
C THR A 106 -0.08 9.45 12.50
N ALA A 107 -0.77 10.59 12.42
CA ALA A 107 -1.63 10.92 11.28
C ALA A 107 -0.83 11.00 9.97
N LEU A 108 0.32 11.67 10.00
CA LEU A 108 1.23 11.77 8.85
C LEU A 108 1.78 10.41 8.43
N HIS A 109 2.14 9.55 9.38
CA HIS A 109 2.60 8.20 9.07
C HIS A 109 1.50 7.39 8.38
N LEU A 110 0.27 7.40 8.91
CA LEU A 110 -0.86 6.68 8.33
C LEU A 110 -1.21 7.21 6.93
N GLN A 111 -1.23 8.52 6.72
CA GLN A 111 -1.44 9.12 5.40
C GLN A 111 -0.39 8.64 4.39
N LYS A 112 0.89 8.63 4.77
CA LYS A 112 1.97 8.09 3.91
C LYS A 112 1.76 6.61 3.61
N THR A 113 1.43 5.82 4.62
CA THR A 113 1.14 4.39 4.50
C THR A 113 -0.02 4.12 3.54
N ILE A 114 -1.11 4.90 3.62
CA ILE A 114 -2.25 4.82 2.69
C ILE A 114 -1.79 5.08 1.27
N VAL A 115 -1.01 6.15 1.03
CA VAL A 115 -0.53 6.51 -0.31
C VAL A 115 0.38 5.41 -0.87
N ILE A 116 1.36 4.97 -0.10
CA ILE A 116 2.33 3.93 -0.51
C ILE A 116 1.60 2.65 -0.90
N TYR A 117 0.74 2.13 -0.02
CA TYR A 117 0.08 0.86 -0.29
C TYR A 117 -1.02 0.96 -1.35
N SER A 118 -1.71 2.10 -1.47
CA SER A 118 -2.68 2.30 -2.56
C SER A 118 -2.01 2.40 -3.92
N GLN A 119 -0.84 3.03 -4.01
CA GLN A 119 -0.04 2.99 -5.23
C GLN A 119 0.44 1.57 -5.50
N ALA A 120 0.90 0.86 -4.47
CA ALA A 120 1.41 -0.49 -4.62
C ALA A 120 0.38 -1.46 -5.16
N THR A 121 -0.86 -1.40 -4.67
CA THR A 121 -1.96 -2.21 -5.18
C THR A 121 -2.29 -1.86 -6.62
N GLY A 122 -2.29 -0.57 -6.99
CA GLY A 122 -2.44 -0.13 -8.37
C GLY A 122 -1.42 -0.75 -9.30
N TYR A 123 -0.13 -0.64 -8.97
CA TYR A 123 0.94 -1.24 -9.77
C TYR A 123 0.83 -2.76 -9.86
N LEU A 124 0.57 -3.45 -8.75
CA LEU A 124 0.43 -4.92 -8.75
C LEU A 124 -0.75 -5.37 -9.62
N LYS A 125 -1.87 -4.63 -9.60
CA LYS A 125 -3.02 -4.92 -10.46
C LYS A 125 -2.65 -4.80 -11.95
N GLU A 126 -1.88 -3.79 -12.33
CA GLU A 126 -1.40 -3.63 -13.71
C GLU A 126 -0.41 -4.73 -14.09
N ILE A 127 0.53 -5.08 -13.21
CA ILE A 127 1.50 -6.17 -13.40
C ILE A 127 0.79 -7.51 -13.65
N ILE A 128 -0.24 -7.83 -12.86
CA ILE A 128 -1.08 -9.02 -13.03
C ILE A 128 -1.82 -8.96 -14.38
N SER A 129 -2.39 -7.80 -14.71
CA SER A 129 -3.18 -7.60 -15.93
C SER A 129 -2.36 -7.75 -17.21
N MET A 130 -1.07 -7.41 -17.20
CA MET A 130 -0.17 -7.62 -18.35
C MET A 130 -0.04 -9.09 -18.75
N ALA A 131 -0.27 -10.01 -17.82
CA ALA A 131 -0.11 -11.45 -18.02
C ALA A 131 -1.40 -12.19 -18.43
N ASN A 132 -2.53 -11.48 -18.47
CA ASN A 132 -3.83 -11.97 -18.95
C ASN A 132 -4.02 -11.66 -20.44
#